data_AF-A0A9E3Z0U2-F1
#
_entry.id   AF-A0A9E3Z0U2-F1
#
_cell.length_a   1.000
_cell.length_b   1.000
_cell.length_c   1.000
_cell.angle_alpha   90.00
_cell.angle_beta   90.00
_cell.angle_gamma   90.00
#
_symmetry.space_group_name_H-M   'P 1'
#
loop_
_entity.id
_entity.type
_entity.pdbx_description
1 polymer ?
#
loop_
_entity_poly.entity_id
_entity_poly.type
_entity_poly.pdbx_seq_one_letter_code
_entity_poly.pdbx_strand_id
1 'polypeptide(L)'
;MAKTRMELTVNAGLQIAARNPEKCLTLLADNLYPLLDAAGWFTREWRLKFCAYFLQNLVDQTIEAEADTRLLERLRQMPLARGIKLLGRTAPEPGLKVLVALICIELRTHQKLDTQAQYIFYSTLMARLFPDAENQQR
;
A
#
# COMPACT_ATOMS: atom_id res chain seq x y z
N MET A 1 -26.66 15.00 -4.41
CA MET A 1 -26.67 14.10 -3.24
C MET A 1 -25.34 13.35 -3.20
N ALA A 2 -24.60 13.50 -2.11
CA ALA A 2 -23.23 13.03 -1.94
C ALA A 2 -23.18 11.53 -1.64
N LYS A 3 -22.52 10.75 -2.49
CA LYS A 3 -22.01 9.40 -2.21
C LYS A 3 -20.80 9.13 -3.10
N THR A 4 -19.63 9.59 -2.67
CA THR A 4 -18.35 9.12 -3.21
C THR A 4 -17.44 8.80 -2.03
N ARG A 5 -17.88 7.79 -1.27
CA ARG A 5 -17.22 7.28 -0.07
C ARG A 5 -16.31 6.16 -0.53
N MET A 6 -15.01 6.41 -0.60
CA MET A 6 -13.92 5.42 -0.60
C MET A 6 -14.29 4.03 -1.15
N GLU A 7 -14.65 3.92 -2.42
CA GLU A 7 -14.65 2.62 -3.11
C GLU A 7 -13.21 2.31 -3.58
N LEU A 8 -12.35 2.18 -2.58
CA LEU A 8 -11.56 0.97 -2.58
C LEU A 8 -12.59 -0.14 -2.32
N THR A 9 -12.72 -1.10 -3.22
CA THR A 9 -13.34 -2.42 -2.97
C THR A 9 -12.59 -3.23 -1.90
N VAL A 10 -11.93 -2.53 -0.97
CA VAL A 10 -11.38 -3.01 0.28
C VAL A 10 -12.52 -3.32 1.24
N ASN A 11 -13.63 -2.57 1.29
CA ASN A 11 -14.72 -2.86 2.25
C ASN A 11 -15.38 -4.25 2.14
N ALA A 12 -15.46 -4.84 0.94
CA ALA A 12 -15.96 -6.22 0.78
C ALA A 12 -14.88 -7.27 1.12
N GLY A 13 -13.62 -7.02 0.74
CA GLY A 13 -12.49 -7.87 1.14
C GLY A 13 -12.21 -7.85 2.65
N LEU A 14 -12.52 -6.73 3.32
CA LEU A 14 -12.34 -6.55 4.76
C LEU A 14 -13.41 -7.24 5.62
N GLN A 15 -14.63 -7.42 5.12
CA GLN A 15 -15.61 -8.27 5.83
C GLN A 15 -15.24 -9.75 5.75
N ILE A 16 -14.55 -10.18 4.69
CA ILE A 16 -13.97 -11.52 4.57
C ILE A 16 -12.78 -11.69 5.53
N ALA A 17 -12.06 -10.60 5.84
CA ALA A 17 -10.91 -10.58 6.74
C ALA A 17 -11.20 -11.02 8.17
N ALA A 18 -12.38 -10.72 8.69
CA ALA A 18 -12.76 -11.10 10.05
C ALA A 18 -12.86 -12.63 10.26
N ARG A 19 -12.91 -13.41 9.17
CA ARG A 19 -13.04 -14.88 9.21
C ARG A 19 -11.80 -15.63 8.71
N ASN A 20 -10.86 -14.94 8.06
CA ASN A 20 -9.63 -15.54 7.53
C ASN A 20 -8.57 -14.45 7.29
N PRO A 21 -7.68 -14.20 8.27
CA PRO A 21 -6.72 -13.11 8.20
C PRO A 21 -5.74 -13.28 7.03
N GLU A 22 -5.26 -14.50 6.73
CA GLU A 22 -4.36 -14.75 5.60
C GLU A 22 -4.99 -14.41 4.24
N LYS A 23 -6.25 -14.80 4.03
CA LYS A 23 -6.98 -14.44 2.79
C LYS A 23 -7.20 -12.94 2.67
N CYS A 24 -7.33 -12.22 3.79
CA CYS A 24 -7.40 -10.75 3.77
C CYS A 24 -6.12 -10.14 3.20
N LEU A 25 -4.96 -10.57 3.70
CA LEU A 25 -3.67 -9.98 3.31
C LEU A 25 -3.40 -10.22 1.82
N THR A 26 -3.73 -11.42 1.33
CA THR A 26 -3.69 -11.74 -0.10
C THR A 26 -4.62 -10.85 -0.91
N LEU A 27 -5.88 -10.71 -0.48
CA LEU A 27 -6.85 -9.83 -1.16
C LEU A 27 -6.40 -8.37 -1.15
N LEU A 28 -5.82 -7.87 -0.06
CA LEU A 28 -5.32 -6.50 0.02
C LEU A 28 -4.16 -6.27 -0.96
N ALA A 29 -3.20 -7.20 -1.02
CA ALA A 29 -2.11 -7.15 -1.98
C ALA A 29 -2.62 -7.24 -3.43
N ASP A 30 -3.59 -8.12 -3.69
CA ASP A 30 -4.23 -8.31 -5.00
C ASP A 30 -5.00 -7.08 -5.48
N ASN A 31 -5.57 -6.30 -4.57
CA ASN A 31 -6.25 -5.05 -4.90
C ASN A 31 -5.28 -3.88 -5.04
N LEU A 32 -4.18 -3.86 -4.27
CA LEU A 32 -3.21 -2.78 -4.31
C LEU A 32 -2.29 -2.88 -5.54
N TYR A 33 -1.80 -4.07 -5.87
CA TYR A 33 -0.84 -4.28 -6.95
C TYR A 33 -1.29 -3.70 -8.30
N PRO A 34 -2.51 -3.96 -8.80
CA PRO A 34 -2.98 -3.40 -10.07
C PRO A 34 -3.03 -1.87 -10.08
N LEU A 35 -3.28 -1.25 -8.92
CA LEU A 35 -3.31 0.22 -8.81
C LEU A 35 -1.92 0.83 -8.90
N LEU A 36 -0.93 0.17 -8.31
CA LEU A 36 0.47 0.54 -8.41
C LEU A 36 0.97 0.36 -9.85
N ASP A 37 0.67 -0.78 -10.47
CA ASP A 37 1.08 -1.10 -11.84
C ASP A 37 0.45 -0.13 -12.86
N ALA A 38 -0.85 0.15 -12.74
CA ALA A 38 -1.57 1.09 -13.60
C ALA A 38 -1.18 2.57 -13.41
N ALA A 39 -0.36 2.90 -12.41
CA ALA A 39 0.05 4.27 -12.15
C ALA A 39 1.05 4.82 -13.18
N GLY A 40 1.74 3.94 -13.92
CA GLY A 40 2.69 4.30 -14.99
C GLY A 40 4.04 4.84 -14.50
N TRP A 41 4.11 5.44 -13.31
CA TRP A 41 5.36 5.93 -12.71
C TRP A 41 6.04 4.91 -11.77
N PHE A 42 5.34 3.84 -11.39
CA PHE A 42 5.79 2.86 -10.40
C PHE A 42 6.69 1.77 -11.03
N THR A 43 7.81 2.21 -11.58
CA THR A 43 8.81 1.36 -12.25
C THR A 43 9.52 0.43 -11.27
N ARG A 44 10.33 -0.51 -11.79
CA ARG A 44 11.11 -1.46 -10.98
C ARG A 44 11.95 -0.77 -9.89
N GLU A 45 12.57 0.37 -10.19
CA GLU A 45 13.33 1.16 -9.21
C GLU A 45 12.43 1.64 -8.06
N TRP A 46 11.27 2.21 -8.39
CA TRP A 46 10.31 2.67 -7.39
C TRP A 46 9.69 1.54 -6.59
N ARG A 47 9.51 0.35 -7.19
CA ARG A 47 9.09 -0.87 -6.48
C ARG A 47 10.12 -1.28 -5.42
N LEU A 48 11.41 -1.23 -5.75
CA LEU A 48 12.47 -1.56 -4.79
C LEU A 48 12.53 -0.54 -3.64
N LYS A 49 12.48 0.75 -3.98
CA LYS A 49 12.43 1.83 -2.97
C LYS A 49 11.19 1.71 -2.09
N PHE A 50 10.03 1.40 -2.67
CA PHE A 50 8.80 1.14 -1.94
C PHE A 50 9.00 0.06 -0.90
N CYS A 51 9.54 -1.09 -1.31
CA CYS A 51 9.78 -2.21 -0.40
C CYS A 51 10.75 -1.84 0.72
N ALA A 52 11.84 -1.13 0.40
CA ALA A 52 12.80 -0.66 1.39
C ALA A 52 12.15 0.28 2.44
N TYR A 53 11.40 1.29 1.99
CA TYR A 53 10.71 2.20 2.91
C TYR A 53 9.62 1.52 3.71
N PHE A 54 8.89 0.58 3.11
CA PHE A 54 7.88 -0.19 3.82
C PHE A 54 8.52 -0.98 4.95
N LEU A 55 9.61 -1.71 4.67
CA LEU A 55 10.31 -2.50 5.67
C LEU A 55 10.92 -1.61 6.76
N GLN A 56 11.52 -0.48 6.40
CA GLN A 56 12.01 0.50 7.36
C GLN A 56 10.87 0.97 8.29
N ASN A 57 9.73 1.32 7.72
CA ASN A 57 8.58 1.81 8.47
C ASN A 57 7.94 0.74 9.37
N LEU A 58 8.05 -0.55 9.02
CA LEU A 58 7.67 -1.66 9.90
C LEU A 58 8.55 -1.73 11.15
N VAL A 59 9.83 -1.36 11.06
CA VAL A 59 10.80 -1.43 12.16
C VAL A 59 10.67 -0.24 13.10
N ASP A 60 10.66 0.98 12.57
CA ASP A 60 10.83 2.20 13.39
C ASP A 60 9.81 3.32 13.11
N GLN A 61 8.87 3.12 12.18
CA GLN A 61 7.82 4.08 11.83
C GLN A 61 8.33 5.46 11.36
N THR A 62 9.61 5.56 10.97
CA THR A 62 10.23 6.84 10.59
C THR A 62 9.57 7.45 9.36
N ILE A 63 9.15 6.63 8.39
CA ILE A 63 8.52 7.12 7.16
C ILE A 63 7.17 7.77 7.45
N GLU A 64 6.38 7.23 8.39
CA GLU A 64 5.13 7.84 8.85
C GLU A 64 5.36 9.19 9.53
N ALA A 65 6.41 9.29 10.35
CA ALA A 65 6.75 10.54 11.05
C ALA A 65 7.22 11.66 10.10
N GLU A 66 7.91 11.30 9.01
CA GLU A 66 8.42 12.25 8.01
C GLU A 66 7.41 12.60 6.91
N ALA A 67 6.30 11.87 6.80
CA ALA A 67 5.35 12.04 5.72
C ALA A 67 4.60 13.38 5.82
N ASP A 68 4.33 14.00 4.66
CA ASP A 68 3.50 15.21 4.59
C ASP A 68 2.07 14.90 5.05
N THR A 69 1.74 15.37 6.26
CA THR A 69 0.45 15.14 6.91
C THR A 69 -0.72 15.74 6.14
N ARG A 70 -0.53 16.90 5.50
CA ARG A 70 -1.58 17.53 4.68
C ARG A 70 -1.84 16.72 3.42
N LEU A 71 -0.78 16.21 2.79
CA LEU A 71 -0.93 15.33 1.64
C LEU A 71 -1.58 14.00 2.03
N LEU A 72 -1.21 13.40 3.16
CA LEU A 72 -1.85 12.19 3.70
C LEU A 72 -3.35 12.38 3.93
N GLU A 73 -3.76 13.45 4.61
CA GLU A 73 -5.18 13.74 4.85
C GLU A 73 -5.95 13.93 3.54
N ARG A 74 -5.35 14.64 2.58
CA ARG A 74 -5.93 14.83 1.26
C ARG A 74 -6.09 13.50 0.51
N LEU A 75 -5.11 12.60 0.60
CA LEU A 75 -5.15 11.29 -0.05
C LEU A 75 -6.25 10.39 0.54
N ARG A 76 -6.47 10.43 1.86
CA ARG A 76 -7.55 9.67 2.52
C ARG A 76 -8.95 10.07 2.05
N GLN A 77 -9.11 11.29 1.55
CA GLN A 77 -10.39 11.81 1.06
C GLN A 77 -10.63 11.52 -0.43
N MET A 78 -9.72 10.83 -1.12
CA MET A 78 -9.84 10.56 -2.55
C MET A 78 -9.69 9.07 -2.90
N PRO A 79 -10.14 8.65 -4.10
CA PRO A 79 -9.91 7.29 -4.57
C PRO A 79 -8.42 6.97 -4.64
N LEU A 80 -8.00 5.80 -4.13
CA LEU A 80 -6.58 5.42 -4.05
C LEU A 80 -5.87 5.47 -5.41
N ALA A 81 -6.53 5.02 -6.48
CA ALA A 81 -6.00 5.10 -7.84
C ALA A 81 -5.65 6.54 -8.26
N ARG A 82 -6.50 7.51 -7.88
CA ARG A 82 -6.26 8.93 -8.13
C ARG A 82 -5.13 9.47 -7.23
N GLY A 83 -5.08 9.01 -5.98
CA GLY A 83 -4.03 9.33 -5.03
C GLY A 83 -2.65 8.88 -5.54
N ILE A 84 -2.50 7.62 -5.93
CA ILE A 84 -1.24 7.08 -6.47
C ILE A 84 -0.80 7.85 -7.72
N LYS A 85 -1.73 8.19 -8.62
CA LYS A 85 -1.42 9.03 -9.80
C LYS A 85 -0.98 10.44 -9.43
N LEU A 86 -1.56 11.03 -8.38
CA LEU A 86 -1.17 12.35 -7.89
C LEU A 86 0.26 12.32 -7.33
N LEU A 87 0.59 11.30 -6.54
CA LEU A 87 1.90 11.17 -5.88
C LEU A 87 3.05 11.14 -6.89
N GLY A 88 2.88 10.44 -8.01
CA GLY A 88 3.87 10.42 -9.09
C GLY A 88 4.06 11.76 -9.81
N ARG A 89 3.12 12.70 -9.71
CA ARG A 89 3.19 14.01 -10.39
C ARG A 89 3.87 15.10 -9.57
N THR A 90 3.75 15.06 -8.25
CA THR A 90 4.26 16.12 -7.36
C THR A 90 5.75 15.98 -7.08
N ALA A 91 6.22 14.75 -6.85
CA ALA A 91 7.63 14.34 -6.79
C ALA A 91 7.63 12.83 -6.45
N PRO A 92 8.24 11.96 -7.27
CA PRO A 92 8.10 10.50 -7.10
C PRO A 92 8.59 9.99 -5.73
N GLU A 93 9.69 10.53 -5.19
CA GLU A 93 10.27 10.03 -3.93
C GLU A 93 9.53 10.50 -2.67
N PRO A 94 9.24 11.80 -2.45
CA PRO A 94 8.32 12.23 -1.40
C PRO A 94 6.93 11.59 -1.52
N GLY A 95 6.43 11.46 -2.76
CA GLY A 95 5.16 10.79 -3.03
C GLY A 95 5.18 9.32 -2.63
N LEU A 96 6.31 8.63 -2.85
CA LEU A 96 6.50 7.25 -2.43
C LEU A 96 6.49 7.09 -0.91
N LYS A 97 7.20 7.96 -0.18
CA LYS A 97 7.18 7.96 1.30
C LYS A 97 5.77 8.15 1.84
N VAL A 98 5.01 9.08 1.27
CA VAL A 98 3.61 9.33 1.64
C VAL A 98 2.72 8.12 1.31
N LEU A 99 2.96 7.44 0.18
CA LEU A 99 2.24 6.21 -0.15
C LEU A 99 2.50 5.10 0.88
N VAL A 100 3.76 4.91 1.27
CA VAL A 100 4.15 3.92 2.29
C VAL A 100 3.50 4.25 3.62
N ALA A 101 3.62 5.50 4.08
CA ALA A 101 2.98 5.95 5.32
C ALA A 101 1.47 5.74 5.29
N LEU A 102 0.80 6.07 4.18
CA LEU A 102 -0.64 5.85 4.02
C LEU A 102 -0.99 4.37 4.19
N ILE A 103 -0.30 3.47 3.48
CA ILE A 103 -0.59 2.03 3.54
C ILE A 103 -0.33 1.48 4.95
N CYS A 104 0.82 1.79 5.55
CA CYS A 104 1.15 1.30 6.90
C CYS A 104 0.17 1.80 7.96
N ILE A 105 -0.24 3.08 7.90
CA ILE A 105 -1.27 3.60 8.80
C ILE A 105 -2.59 2.86 8.58
N GLU A 106 -3.05 2.70 7.34
CA GLU A 106 -4.30 1.98 7.05
C GLU A 106 -4.28 0.55 7.56
N LEU A 107 -3.18 -0.18 7.38
CA LEU A 107 -3.02 -1.56 7.88
C LEU A 107 -3.05 -1.60 9.42
N ARG A 108 -2.38 -0.66 10.08
CA ARG A 108 -2.24 -0.63 11.54
C ARG A 108 -3.50 -0.13 12.24
N THR A 109 -4.04 1.01 11.82
CA THR A 109 -5.11 1.71 12.55
C THR A 109 -6.50 1.29 12.11
N HIS A 110 -6.70 1.07 10.81
CA HIS A 110 -8.00 0.71 10.26
C HIS A 110 -8.18 -0.81 10.20
N GLN A 111 -7.17 -1.56 9.75
CA GLN A 111 -7.24 -3.03 9.69
C GLN A 111 -6.82 -3.72 10.98
N LYS A 112 -6.26 -2.98 11.95
CA LYS A 112 -5.81 -3.50 13.24
C LYS A 112 -4.85 -4.69 13.09
N LEU A 113 -4.03 -4.68 12.03
CA LEU A 113 -3.03 -5.71 11.81
C LEU A 113 -1.85 -5.50 12.76
N ASP A 114 -1.47 -6.56 13.46
CA ASP A 114 -0.22 -6.59 14.20
C ASP A 114 1.00 -6.61 13.27
N THR A 115 2.20 -6.49 13.85
CA THR A 115 3.45 -6.45 13.09
C THR A 115 3.66 -7.71 12.23
N GLN A 116 3.24 -8.88 12.72
CA GLN A 116 3.39 -10.14 12.00
C GLN A 116 2.48 -10.16 10.75
N ALA A 117 1.23 -9.76 10.89
CA ALA A 117 0.30 -9.65 9.77
C ALA A 117 0.74 -8.59 8.76
N GLN A 118 1.33 -7.47 9.21
CA GLN A 118 1.92 -6.48 8.32
C GLN A 118 3.12 -7.02 7.54
N TYR A 119 3.96 -7.86 8.16
CA TYR A 119 5.05 -8.55 7.47
C TYR A 119 4.54 -9.55 6.41
N ILE A 120 3.48 -10.29 6.71
CA ILE A 120 2.85 -11.22 5.75
C ILE A 120 2.22 -10.45 4.59
N PHE A 121 1.55 -9.33 4.85
CA PHE A 121 1.07 -8.45 3.78
C PHE A 121 2.23 -7.97 2.90
N TYR A 122 3.32 -7.52 3.52
CA TYR A 122 4.51 -7.05 2.81
C TYR A 122 5.11 -8.14 1.90
N SER A 123 5.32 -9.35 2.42
CA SER A 123 5.87 -10.46 1.63
C SER A 123 4.95 -10.85 0.47
N THR A 124 3.63 -10.86 0.71
CA THR A 124 2.62 -11.12 -0.32
C THR A 124 2.66 -10.06 -1.43
N LEU A 125 2.73 -8.78 -1.05
CA LEU A 125 2.81 -7.68 -2.00
C LEU A 125 4.13 -7.73 -2.79
N MET A 126 5.25 -8.05 -2.15
CA MET A 126 6.54 -8.23 -2.83
C MET A 126 6.47 -9.29 -3.93
N ALA A 127 5.87 -10.45 -3.65
CA ALA A 127 5.71 -11.51 -4.64
C ALA A 127 4.96 -11.04 -5.90
N ARG A 128 4.02 -10.10 -5.75
CA ARG A 128 3.31 -9.49 -6.88
C ARG A 128 4.09 -8.40 -7.59
N LEU A 129 4.87 -7.62 -6.85
CA LEU A 129 5.73 -6.58 -7.42
C LEU A 129 6.89 -7.14 -8.24
N PHE A 130 7.36 -8.34 -7.90
CA PHE A 130 8.51 -9.01 -8.50
C PHE A 130 8.22 -10.50 -8.83
N PRO A 131 7.31 -10.79 -9.79
CA PRO A 131 6.93 -12.16 -10.13
C PRO A 131 8.11 -12.98 -10.71
N ASP A 132 9.11 -12.32 -11.31
CA ASP A 132 10.24 -12.99 -11.94
C ASP A 132 11.29 -13.54 -10.94
N ALA A 133 11.21 -13.15 -9.66
CA ALA A 133 12.15 -13.61 -8.64
C ALA A 133 11.97 -15.11 -8.31
N GLU A 134 10.77 -15.67 -8.51
CA GLU A 134 10.49 -17.10 -8.26
C GLU A 134 10.92 -18.01 -9.42
N ASN A 135 11.02 -17.48 -10.64
CA ASN A 135 11.37 -18.25 -11.84
C ASN A 135 12.87 -18.38 -12.12
N GLN A 136 13.73 -17.76 -11.30
CA GLN A 136 15.20 -17.84 -11.44
C GLN A 136 15.84 -18.93 -10.57
N GLN A 137 15.05 -19.70 -9.82
CA GLN A 137 15.52 -20.82 -9.00
C GLN A 137 15.07 -22.21 -9.53
N ARG A 138 14.61 -22.30 -10.78
CA ARG A 138 14.29 -23.58 -11.45
C ARG A 138 15.22 -23.82 -12.63
#